data_AF-A0A536B1S8-F1
#
_entry.id   AF-A0A536B1S8-F1
#
_cell.length_a   1.000
_cell.length_b   1.000
_cell.length_c   1.000
_cell.angle_alpha   90.00
_cell.angle_beta   90.00
_cell.angle_gamma   90.00
#
_symmetry.space_group_name_H-M   'P 1'
#
loop_
_entity.id
_entity.type
_entity.pdbx_description
1 polymer ?
#
loop_
_entity_poly.entity_id
_entity_poly.type
_entity_poly.pdbx_seq_one_letter_code
_entity_poly.pdbx_strand_id
1 'polypeptide(L)'
;MTAEVSVPKTAPAAKQTRKRILTGDRPTGRLHVGNYVGTLANRVKLQDEYETFLLVADHHMLTTKLDGLSEIEQNIRDDVIDNLAVGVDPEKVTYILQSLVPQIPELHLYFSMLVSVPRVQRIPTLKDQLRDHGLAQPTYGLLGYPVLQAADI
;
A
#
# COMPACT_ATOMS: atom_id res chain seq x y z
N MET A 1 58.53 2.03 -19.27
CA MET A 1 57.24 2.72 -19.52
C MET A 1 56.27 1.67 -20.05
N THR A 2 55.71 0.86 -19.15
CA THR A 2 54.74 -0.20 -19.47
C THR A 2 53.39 0.29 -19.00
N ALA A 3 52.50 0.63 -19.93
CA ALA A 3 51.14 1.03 -19.61
C ALA A 3 50.33 -0.22 -19.28
N GLU A 4 49.84 -0.30 -18.03
CA GLU A 4 48.85 -1.30 -17.62
C GLU A 4 47.52 -1.01 -18.33
N VAL A 5 47.07 -1.98 -19.12
CA VAL A 5 45.72 -1.96 -19.70
C VAL A 5 44.73 -2.32 -18.60
N SER A 6 44.00 -1.33 -18.11
CA SER A 6 42.92 -1.55 -17.13
C SER A 6 41.79 -2.34 -17.80
N VAL A 7 41.56 -3.55 -17.32
CA VAL A 7 40.40 -4.37 -17.71
C VAL A 7 39.13 -3.67 -17.19
N PRO A 8 38.10 -3.43 -18.03
CA PRO A 8 36.88 -2.79 -17.57
C PRO A 8 36.17 -3.68 -16.54
N LYS A 9 35.78 -3.09 -15.41
CA LYS A 9 34.93 -3.73 -14.40
C LYS A 9 33.68 -4.26 -15.08
N THR A 10 33.42 -5.55 -14.90
CA THR A 10 32.22 -6.24 -15.37
C THR A 10 30.97 -5.47 -14.94
N ALA A 11 30.08 -5.20 -15.89
CA ALA A 11 28.78 -4.60 -15.61
C ALA A 11 28.02 -5.46 -14.58
N PRO A 12 27.25 -4.85 -13.66
CA PRO A 12 26.45 -5.61 -12.71
C PRO A 12 25.51 -6.55 -13.47
N ALA A 13 25.51 -7.82 -13.09
CA ALA A 13 24.63 -8.83 -13.69
C ALA A 13 23.18 -8.35 -13.66
N ALA A 14 22.47 -8.50 -14.78
CA ALA A 14 21.06 -8.15 -14.87
C ALA A 14 20.28 -8.89 -13.77
N LYS A 15 19.73 -8.14 -12.80
CA LYS A 15 18.82 -8.68 -11.79
C LYS A 15 17.69 -9.39 -12.52
N GLN A 16 17.55 -10.71 -12.35
CA GLN A 16 16.33 -11.42 -12.72
C GLN A 16 15.14 -10.66 -12.13
N THR A 17 14.23 -10.19 -12.99
CA THR A 17 13.07 -9.42 -12.55
C THR A 17 12.11 -10.34 -11.83
N ARG A 18 12.24 -10.42 -10.49
CA ARG A 18 11.22 -11.01 -9.63
C ARG A 18 9.89 -10.33 -9.95
N LYS A 19 8.80 -11.10 -9.95
CA LYS A 19 7.46 -10.52 -10.08
C LYS A 19 7.23 -9.54 -8.92
N ARG A 20 6.45 -8.49 -9.18
CA ARG A 20 6.11 -7.47 -8.17
C ARG A 20 4.82 -7.82 -7.47
N ILE A 21 4.77 -7.55 -6.17
CA ILE A 21 3.54 -7.55 -5.40
C ILE A 21 3.40 -6.24 -4.65
N LEU A 22 2.16 -5.77 -4.57
CA LEU A 22 1.75 -4.68 -3.72
C LEU A 22 0.72 -5.24 -2.74
N THR A 23 0.96 -5.07 -1.46
CA THR A 23 0.01 -5.36 -0.39
C THR A 23 0.14 -4.28 0.66
N GLY A 24 -0.88 -4.09 1.49
CA GLY A 24 -0.86 -3.02 2.47
C GLY A 24 -2.06 -3.08 3.38
N ASP A 25 -2.02 -2.25 4.41
CA ASP A 25 -3.09 -2.09 5.38
C ASP A 25 -3.40 -0.60 5.58
N ARG A 26 -4.63 -0.32 6.03
CA ARG A 26 -4.96 1.01 6.54
C ARG A 26 -4.44 1.11 7.98
N PRO A 27 -3.72 2.20 8.34
CA PRO A 27 -3.21 2.39 9.70
C PRO A 27 -4.36 2.72 10.65
N THR A 28 -5.03 1.68 11.17
CA THR A 28 -6.26 1.80 12.00
C THR A 28 -6.07 1.36 13.44
N GLY A 29 -4.85 0.95 13.80
CA GLY A 29 -4.48 0.44 15.12
C GLY A 29 -3.57 -0.77 14.97
N ARG A 30 -3.24 -1.38 16.12
CA ARG A 30 -2.37 -2.57 16.17
C ARG A 30 -3.01 -3.77 15.48
N LEU A 31 -2.18 -4.52 14.79
CA LEU A 31 -2.58 -5.76 14.14
C LEU A 31 -2.75 -6.88 15.19
N HIS A 32 -3.68 -7.80 14.92
CA HIS A 32 -4.01 -8.90 15.82
C HIS A 32 -3.80 -10.27 15.14
N VAL A 33 -4.02 -11.37 15.87
CA VAL A 33 -3.82 -12.75 15.37
C VAL A 33 -4.56 -13.05 14.06
N GLY A 34 -5.71 -12.44 13.82
CA GLY A 34 -6.42 -12.55 12.54
C GLY A 34 -5.62 -12.02 11.34
N ASN A 35 -4.90 -10.90 11.51
CA ASN A 35 -3.99 -10.37 10.48
C ASN A 35 -2.80 -11.29 10.30
N TYR A 36 -2.29 -11.89 11.38
CA TYR A 36 -1.17 -12.83 11.29
C TYR A 36 -1.50 -14.03 10.40
N VAL A 37 -2.61 -14.70 10.70
CA VAL A 37 -3.07 -15.88 9.95
C VAL A 37 -3.51 -15.51 8.53
N GLY A 38 -4.09 -14.33 8.33
CA GLY A 38 -4.60 -13.89 7.03
C GLY A 38 -3.52 -13.39 6.07
N THR A 39 -2.72 -12.40 6.50
CA THR A 39 -1.85 -11.63 5.61
C THR A 39 -0.38 -11.65 6.02
N LEU A 40 -0.07 -11.45 7.30
CA LEU A 40 1.32 -11.20 7.73
C LEU A 40 2.23 -12.42 7.53
N ALA A 41 1.77 -13.62 7.88
CA ALA A 41 2.55 -14.85 7.66
C ALA A 41 2.86 -15.09 6.18
N ASN A 42 2.00 -14.62 5.27
CA ASN A 42 2.25 -14.68 3.83
C ASN A 42 3.24 -13.60 3.38
N ARG A 43 3.18 -12.38 3.91
CA ARG A 43 4.19 -11.32 3.61
C ARG A 43 5.61 -11.80 3.92
N VAL A 44 5.79 -12.48 5.05
CA VAL A 44 7.09 -13.02 5.46
C VAL A 44 7.64 -14.06 4.48
N LYS A 45 6.77 -14.84 3.82
CA LYS A 45 7.18 -15.79 2.78
C LYS A 45 7.45 -15.08 1.45
N LEU A 46 6.53 -14.19 1.05
CA LEU A 46 6.55 -13.55 -0.26
C LEU A 46 7.72 -12.58 -0.45
N GLN A 47 8.25 -11.97 0.62
CA GLN A 47 9.43 -11.10 0.54
C GLN A 47 10.68 -11.79 -0.06
N ASP A 48 10.78 -13.12 0.05
CA ASP A 48 11.90 -13.88 -0.50
C ASP A 48 11.67 -14.29 -1.97
N GLU A 49 10.40 -14.40 -2.38
CA GLU A 49 9.98 -14.85 -3.71
C GLU A 49 9.71 -13.70 -4.70
N TYR A 50 9.26 -12.55 -4.20
CA TYR A 50 8.78 -11.41 -5.01
C TYR A 50 9.52 -10.12 -4.65
N GLU A 51 9.54 -9.17 -5.60
CA GLU A 51 9.82 -7.77 -5.28
C GLU A 51 8.59 -7.21 -4.57
N THR A 52 8.71 -6.98 -3.26
CA THR A 52 7.55 -6.76 -2.38
C THR A 52 7.44 -5.30 -1.97
N PHE A 53 6.29 -4.70 -2.24
CA PHE A 53 5.92 -3.36 -1.80
C PHE A 53 4.84 -3.45 -0.71
N LEU A 54 5.09 -2.80 0.42
CA LEU A 54 4.19 -2.72 1.56
C LEU A 54 3.62 -1.31 1.69
N LEU A 55 2.35 -1.13 1.34
CA LEU A 55 1.66 0.15 1.39
C LEU A 55 1.05 0.38 2.77
N VAL A 56 1.41 1.49 3.40
CA VAL A 56 0.69 2.06 4.54
C VAL A 56 -0.31 3.06 4.00
N ALA A 57 -1.58 2.63 3.92
CA ALA A 57 -2.65 3.28 3.16
C ALA A 57 -3.38 4.36 3.97
N ASP A 58 -2.66 5.44 4.32
CA ASP A 58 -3.17 6.51 5.18
C ASP A 58 -4.25 7.39 4.52
N HIS A 59 -4.17 7.70 3.21
CA HIS A 59 -5.27 8.38 2.51
C HIS A 59 -6.55 7.52 2.47
N HIS A 60 -6.42 6.20 2.28
CA HIS A 60 -7.59 5.30 2.34
C HIS A 60 -8.28 5.32 3.69
N MET A 61 -7.53 5.50 4.78
CA MET A 61 -8.10 5.63 6.12
C MET A 61 -9.04 6.84 6.22
N LEU A 62 -8.64 7.98 5.64
CA LEU A 62 -9.43 9.23 5.63
C LEU A 62 -10.78 9.10 4.91
N THR A 63 -10.97 8.10 4.04
CA THR A 63 -12.23 7.89 3.32
C THR A 63 -13.37 7.41 4.21
N THR A 64 -13.05 6.79 5.36
CA THR A 64 -14.03 6.13 6.25
C THR A 64 -13.92 6.55 7.71
N LYS A 65 -12.75 7.05 8.15
CA LYS A 65 -12.49 7.38 9.55
C LYS A 65 -11.82 8.75 9.64
N LEU A 66 -12.62 9.78 9.93
CA LEU A 66 -12.15 11.14 10.19
C LEU A 66 -12.03 11.44 11.69
N ASP A 67 -12.56 10.57 12.55
CA ASP A 67 -12.38 10.63 14.00
C ASP A 67 -11.07 9.94 14.40
N GLY A 68 -10.29 10.55 15.28
CA GLY A 68 -9.01 9.98 15.74
C GLY A 68 -7.82 10.24 14.81
N LEU A 69 -7.88 11.28 13.97
CA LEU A 69 -6.74 11.70 13.13
C LEU A 69 -5.48 12.01 13.95
N SER A 70 -5.63 12.39 15.22
CA SER A 70 -4.50 12.57 16.15
C SER A 70 -3.69 11.30 16.39
N GLU A 71 -4.27 10.12 16.15
CA GLU A 71 -3.61 8.82 16.36
C GLU A 71 -2.98 8.26 15.09
N ILE A 72 -3.17 8.90 13.92
CA ILE A 72 -2.73 8.34 12.64
C ILE A 72 -1.22 8.10 12.60
N GLU A 73 -0.43 9.02 13.14
CA GLU A 73 1.03 8.88 13.18
C GLU A 73 1.43 7.64 14.00
N GLN A 74 0.80 7.45 15.16
CA GLN A 74 1.09 6.29 15.99
C GLN A 74 0.64 4.99 15.29
N ASN A 75 -0.52 5.00 14.63
CA ASN A 75 -1.01 3.82 13.92
C ASN A 75 -0.13 3.44 12.72
N ILE A 76 0.45 4.42 12.01
CA ILE A 76 1.44 4.18 10.95
C ILE A 76 2.68 3.51 11.54
N ARG A 77 3.18 4.00 12.68
CA ARG A 77 4.34 3.42 13.36
C ARG A 77 4.04 1.99 13.83
N ASP A 78 2.89 1.79 14.46
CA ASP A 78 2.46 0.48 14.97
C ASP A 78 2.32 -0.53 13.83
N ASP A 79 1.72 -0.15 12.69
CA ASP A 79 1.59 -1.03 11.52
C ASP A 79 2.95 -1.48 10.97
N VAL A 80 3.91 -0.55 10.84
CA VAL A 80 5.28 -0.89 10.42
C VAL A 80 5.98 -1.77 11.46
N ILE A 81 5.88 -1.42 12.75
CA ILE A 81 6.47 -2.20 13.85
C ILE A 81 5.91 -3.63 13.88
N ASP A 82 4.60 -3.80 13.69
CA ASP A 82 3.95 -5.11 13.70
C ASP A 82 4.43 -5.97 12.52
N ASN A 83 4.59 -5.39 11.32
CA ASN A 83 5.17 -6.10 10.17
C ASN A 83 6.63 -6.51 10.44
N LEU A 84 7.45 -5.62 11.02
CA LEU A 84 8.83 -5.95 11.39
C LEU A 84 8.88 -7.05 12.46
N ALA A 85 8.01 -6.98 13.47
CA ALA A 85 7.97 -7.92 14.59
C ALA A 85 7.64 -9.36 14.16
N VAL A 86 6.86 -9.54 13.09
CA VAL A 86 6.53 -10.88 12.57
C VAL A 86 7.61 -11.45 11.63
N GLY A 87 8.63 -10.67 11.28
CA GLY A 87 9.75 -11.10 10.45
C GLY A 87 9.78 -10.56 9.01
N VAL A 88 9.07 -9.45 8.73
CA VAL A 88 9.32 -8.69 7.50
C VAL A 88 10.68 -8.01 7.62
N ASP A 89 11.57 -8.26 6.66
CA ASP A 89 12.90 -7.67 6.60
C ASP A 89 12.86 -6.37 5.77
N PRO A 90 13.18 -5.20 6.36
CA PRO A 90 13.14 -3.93 5.65
C PRO A 90 14.17 -3.84 4.50
N GLU A 91 15.19 -4.70 4.48
CA GLU A 91 16.15 -4.77 3.38
C GLU A 91 15.62 -5.57 2.18
N LYS A 92 14.52 -6.31 2.35
CA LYS A 92 13.90 -7.13 1.30
C LYS A 92 12.61 -6.56 0.73
N VAL A 93 11.98 -5.63 1.44
CA VAL A 93 10.71 -5.00 1.05
C VAL A 93 10.86 -3.51 0.88
N THR A 94 9.94 -2.89 0.13
CA THR A 94 9.85 -1.42 0.05
C THR A 94 8.57 -0.96 0.73
N TYR A 95 8.72 -0.22 1.83
CA TYR A 95 7.58 0.45 2.46
C TYR A 95 7.20 1.71 1.68
N ILE A 96 5.89 1.90 1.50
CA ILE A 96 5.31 3.09 0.87
C ILE A 96 4.32 3.69 1.86
N LEU A 97 4.61 4.87 2.40
CA LEU A 97 3.58 5.66 3.07
C LEU A 97 2.80 6.42 2.00
N GLN A 98 1.51 6.11 1.85
CA GLN A 98 0.71 6.57 0.71
C GLN A 98 0.72 8.10 0.56
N SER A 99 0.61 8.86 1.65
CA SER A 99 0.67 10.32 1.64
C SER A 99 2.03 10.92 1.27
N LEU A 100 3.13 10.17 1.41
CA LEU A 100 4.47 10.64 1.04
C LEU A 100 4.80 10.44 -0.44
N VAL A 101 3.91 9.83 -1.21
CA VAL A 101 4.04 9.65 -2.65
C VAL A 101 3.02 10.53 -3.36
N PRO A 102 3.36 11.80 -3.68
CA PRO A 102 2.41 12.75 -4.28
C PRO A 102 1.91 12.32 -5.67
N GLN A 103 2.58 11.38 -6.31
CA GLN A 103 2.17 10.80 -7.60
C GLN A 103 0.87 9.99 -7.48
N ILE A 104 0.58 9.40 -6.31
CA ILE A 104 -0.64 8.63 -6.08
C ILE A 104 -1.89 9.51 -6.22
N PRO A 105 -2.04 10.64 -5.48
CA PRO A 105 -3.20 11.51 -5.66
C PRO A 105 -3.23 12.18 -7.04
N GLU A 106 -2.08 12.47 -7.64
CA GLU A 106 -2.01 12.98 -9.02
C GLU A 106 -2.55 11.96 -10.03
N LEU A 107 -2.15 10.69 -9.92
CA LEU A 107 -2.65 9.62 -10.78
C LEU A 107 -4.13 9.33 -10.53
N HIS A 108 -4.56 9.37 -9.27
CA HIS A 108 -5.98 9.27 -8.91
C HIS A 108 -6.81 10.36 -9.60
N LEU A 109 -6.33 11.61 -9.66
CA LEU A 109 -7.00 12.70 -10.38
C LEU A 109 -7.19 12.31 -11.85
N TYR A 110 -6.14 11.82 -12.51
CA TYR A 110 -6.25 11.40 -13.90
C TYR A 110 -7.22 10.23 -14.09
N PHE A 111 -7.16 9.22 -13.23
CA PHE A 111 -8.05 8.05 -13.29
C PHE A 111 -9.52 8.41 -13.01
N SER A 112 -9.77 9.44 -12.19
CA SER A 112 -11.13 9.89 -11.89
C SER A 112 -11.88 10.37 -13.14
N MET A 113 -11.16 10.86 -14.16
CA MET A 113 -11.73 11.29 -15.44
C MET A 113 -12.01 10.11 -16.40
N LEU A 114 -11.49 8.91 -16.11
CA LEU A 114 -11.66 7.71 -16.94
C LEU A 114 -12.82 6.82 -16.47
N VAL A 115 -13.40 7.12 -15.31
CA VAL A 115 -14.40 6.28 -14.64
C VAL A 115 -15.70 7.05 -14.43
N SER A 116 -16.83 6.43 -14.78
CA SER A 116 -18.13 7.05 -14.59
C SER A 116 -18.67 6.85 -13.17
N VAL A 117 -19.47 7.81 -12.69
CA VAL A 117 -20.13 7.74 -11.38
C VAL A 117 -20.96 6.45 -11.20
N PRO A 118 -21.80 6.01 -12.16
CA PRO A 118 -22.55 4.76 -12.00
C PRO A 118 -21.67 3.53 -11.84
N ARG A 119 -20.45 3.52 -12.38
CA ARG A 119 -19.52 2.39 -12.25
C ARG A 119 -19.04 2.25 -10.81
N VAL A 120 -18.63 3.33 -10.18
CA VAL A 120 -18.16 3.30 -8.77
C VAL A 120 -19.29 3.08 -7.78
N GLN A 121 -20.50 3.58 -8.06
CA GLN A 121 -21.68 3.33 -7.22
C GLN A 121 -22.14 1.87 -7.19
N ARG A 122 -21.77 1.07 -8.20
CA ARG A 122 -22.15 -0.35 -8.32
C ARG A 122 -21.15 -1.30 -7.67
N ILE A 123 -20.07 -0.79 -7.08
CA ILE A 123 -19.07 -1.63 -6.42
C ILE A 123 -19.69 -2.25 -5.17
N PRO A 124 -19.77 -3.60 -5.06
CA PRO A 124 -20.51 -4.25 -3.98
C PRO A 124 -20.03 -3.87 -2.58
N THR A 125 -18.71 -3.80 -2.40
CA THR A 125 -18.06 -3.47 -1.12
C THR A 125 -18.39 -2.07 -0.63
N LEU A 126 -18.81 -1.13 -1.49
CA LEU A 126 -19.25 0.20 -1.07
C LEU A 126 -20.47 0.12 -0.15
N LYS A 127 -21.43 -0.76 -0.44
CA LYS A 127 -22.62 -0.93 0.39
C LYS A 127 -22.29 -1.49 1.76
N ASP A 128 -21.36 -2.43 1.81
CA ASP A 128 -20.87 -3.00 3.07
C ASP A 128 -20.16 -1.93 3.90
N GLN A 129 -19.27 -1.13 3.29
CA GLN A 129 -18.61 -0.03 3.98
C GLN A 129 -19.61 1.00 4.53
N LEU A 130 -20.64 1.38 3.77
CA LEU A 130 -21.67 2.30 4.25
C LEU A 130 -22.42 1.75 5.46
N ARG A 131 -22.80 0.46 5.42
CA ARG A 131 -23.48 -0.21 6.54
C ARG A 131 -22.58 -0.29 7.77
N ASP A 132 -21.35 -0.75 7.59
CA ASP A 132 -20.41 -1.01 8.69
C ASP A 132 -19.94 0.30 9.37
N HIS A 133 -19.93 1.41 8.61
CA HIS A 133 -19.65 2.75 9.13
C HIS A 133 -20.90 3.57 9.49
N GLY A 134 -22.10 3.01 9.37
CA GLY A 134 -23.36 3.70 9.72
C GLY A 134 -23.67 4.93 8.87
N LEU A 135 -23.18 4.97 7.63
CA LEU A 135 -23.31 6.12 6.74
C LEU A 135 -24.54 5.99 5.83
N ALA A 136 -25.38 7.03 5.79
CA ALA A 136 -26.53 7.06 4.89
C ALA A 136 -26.14 7.29 3.41
N GLN A 137 -25.03 8.00 3.17
CA GLN A 137 -24.51 8.31 1.85
C GLN A 137 -22.98 8.29 1.88
N PRO A 138 -22.31 7.86 0.79
CA PRO A 138 -20.86 7.91 0.71
C PRO A 138 -20.37 9.35 0.55
N THR A 139 -19.25 9.66 1.19
CA THR A 139 -18.47 10.84 0.80
C THR A 139 -17.89 10.63 -0.61
N TYR A 140 -17.47 11.70 -1.29
CA TYR A 140 -16.78 11.56 -2.57
C TYR A 140 -15.51 10.71 -2.45
N GLY A 141 -14.76 10.85 -1.34
CA GLY A 141 -13.58 10.03 -1.05
C GLY A 141 -13.92 8.55 -0.92
N LEU A 142 -14.98 8.21 -0.17
CA LEU A 142 -15.46 6.83 -0.05
C LEU A 142 -16.06 6.30 -1.36
N LEU A 143 -16.63 7.14 -2.21
CA LEU A 143 -17.08 6.71 -3.53
C LEU A 143 -15.88 6.45 -4.46
N GLY A 144 -14.83 7.25 -4.33
CA GLY A 144 -13.62 7.24 -5.16
C GLY A 144 -12.51 6.29 -4.70
N TYR A 145 -12.60 5.68 -3.50
CA TYR A 145 -11.52 4.83 -2.97
C TYR A 145 -11.04 3.73 -3.94
N PRO A 146 -11.89 3.07 -4.75
CA PRO A 146 -11.42 2.04 -5.67
C PRO A 146 -10.59 2.60 -6.82
N VAL A 147 -10.83 3.86 -7.18
CA VAL A 147 -10.02 4.59 -8.18
C VAL A 147 -8.69 5.00 -7.57
N LEU A 148 -8.67 5.38 -6.28
CA LEU A 148 -7.43 5.61 -5.53
C LEU A 148 -6.61 4.33 -5.39
N GLN A 149 -7.26 3.20 -5.10
CA GLN A 149 -6.61 1.89 -5.04
C GLN A 149 -6.01 1.49 -6.39
N ALA A 150 -6.66 1.83 -7.49
CA ALA A 150 -6.09 1.63 -8.82
C ALA A 150 -4.85 2.51 -9.08
N ALA A 151 -4.78 3.70 -8.48
CA ALA A 151 -3.61 4.57 -8.57
C ALA A 151 -2.44 4.12 -7.67
N ASP A 152 -2.72 3.37 -6.61
CA ASP A 152 -1.67 2.75 -5.78
C ASP A 152 -0.95 1.61 -6.52
N ILE A 153 -1.67 0.88 -7.39
CA ILE A 153 -1.21 -0.29 -8.16
C ILE A 153 -0.48 0.15 -9.43
#